data_AF-A0A9Q4F083-F1
#
_entry.id   AF-A0A9Q4F083-F1
#
_cell.length_a   1.000
_cell.length_b   1.000
_cell.length_c   1.000
_cell.angle_alpha   90.00
_cell.angle_beta   90.00
_cell.angle_gamma   90.00
#
_symmetry.space_group_name_H-M   'P 1'
#
loop_
_entity.id
_entity.type
_entity.pdbx_description
1 polymer ?
#
loop_
_entity_poly.entity_id
_entity_poly.type
_entity_poly.pdbx_seq_one_letter_code
_entity_poly.pdbx_strand_id
1 'polypeptide(L)'
;YNFIWDDFCDWYIEMAKLPLYGEDEAAKKTTRSILAYVLDQTMRLLHPFMPFLTEEIWQHLPHQGESITVSQWPVVVPEHTDTEAAADMKLLVELIRSVRNIRSEVNTPMSKQVELYIKTSTDEIAARLEANRSYVERFTNPSVLKIGTDIEAVDKAMTAVVSGAEVILPLEGLINIDEEIARLQKEFDKLTKEVERVQKKLGNEGFMKKAPAHVIDEEREK
;
A
#
# COMPACT_ATOMS: atom_id res chain seq x y z
N TYR A 1 11.07 5.72 -12.41
CA TYR A 1 9.74 6.15 -11.94
C TYR A 1 9.26 5.24 -10.81
N ASN A 2 9.01 3.95 -11.06
CA ASN A 2 8.52 2.98 -10.06
C ASN A 2 9.32 3.00 -8.75
N PHE A 3 10.66 2.92 -8.80
CA PHE A 3 11.48 2.99 -7.58
C PHE A 3 11.22 4.24 -6.71
N ILE A 4 11.12 5.41 -7.34
CA ILE A 4 10.98 6.68 -6.58
C ILE A 4 9.61 6.73 -5.91
N TRP A 5 8.55 6.40 -6.67
CA TRP A 5 7.18 6.48 -6.16
C TRP A 5 6.82 5.29 -5.28
N ASP A 6 6.91 4.09 -5.84
CA ASP A 6 6.34 2.88 -5.25
C ASP A 6 7.20 2.34 -4.12
N ASP A 7 8.54 2.47 -4.18
CA ASP A 7 9.43 1.91 -3.16
C ASP A 7 9.91 3.00 -2.17
N PHE A 8 10.48 4.09 -2.69
CA PHE A 8 11.07 5.12 -1.84
C PHE A 8 10.03 5.99 -1.14
N CYS A 9 9.11 6.60 -1.89
CA CYS A 9 8.11 7.51 -1.33
C CYS A 9 7.03 6.76 -0.54
N ASP A 10 6.39 5.75 -1.13
CA ASP A 10 5.26 5.05 -0.51
C ASP A 10 5.65 4.21 0.71
N TRP A 11 6.85 3.60 0.70
CA TRP A 11 7.29 2.71 1.77
C TRP A 11 8.44 3.25 2.59
N TYR A 12 9.59 3.54 1.97
CA TYR A 12 10.80 3.83 2.73
C TYR A 12 10.68 5.12 3.56
N ILE A 13 10.14 6.20 2.97
CA ILE A 13 9.89 7.46 3.69
C ILE A 13 8.91 7.25 4.85
N GLU A 14 7.82 6.50 4.62
CA GLU A 14 6.84 6.22 5.66
C GLU A 14 7.41 5.37 6.80
N MET A 15 8.23 4.37 6.48
CA MET A 15 8.94 3.54 7.45
C MET A 15 9.98 4.33 8.24
N ALA A 16 10.73 5.20 7.56
CA ALA A 16 11.75 6.05 8.17
C ALA A 16 11.19 6.97 9.27
N LYS A 17 9.88 7.30 9.25
CA LYS A 17 9.25 8.11 10.30
C LYS A 17 9.35 7.47 11.68
N LEU A 18 9.35 6.14 11.78
CA LEU A 18 9.46 5.43 13.08
C LEU A 18 10.78 5.76 13.80
N PRO A 19 11.96 5.47 13.24
CA PRO A 19 13.21 5.86 13.88
C PRO A 19 13.40 7.38 13.94
N LEU A 20 12.94 8.15 12.94
CA LEU A 20 13.10 9.61 12.94
C LEU A 20 12.36 10.32 14.08
N TYR A 21 11.19 9.81 14.48
CA TYR A 21 10.41 10.34 15.60
C TYR A 21 10.63 9.60 16.92
N GLY A 22 11.47 8.56 16.93
CA GLY A 22 11.85 7.84 18.14
C GLY A 22 12.77 8.67 19.06
N GLU A 23 13.30 8.03 20.10
CA GLU A 23 14.25 8.66 21.04
C GLU A 23 15.71 8.24 20.78
N ASP A 24 15.93 7.20 19.99
CA ASP A 24 17.28 6.71 19.65
C ASP A 24 17.96 7.61 18.59
N GLU A 25 18.87 8.46 19.06
CA GLU A 25 19.65 9.36 18.20
C GLU A 25 20.58 8.63 17.22
N ALA A 26 21.07 7.43 17.56
CA ALA A 26 21.88 6.64 16.63
C ALA A 26 21.01 6.13 15.47
N ALA A 27 19.83 5.59 15.77
CA ALA A 27 18.87 5.16 14.76
C ALA A 27 18.41 6.34 13.85
N LYS A 28 18.16 7.52 14.44
CA LYS A 28 17.86 8.74 13.66
C LYS A 28 18.99 9.11 12.72
N LYS A 29 20.23 9.13 13.21
CA LYS A 29 21.40 9.49 12.40
C LYS A 29 21.59 8.52 11.24
N THR A 30 21.47 7.21 11.49
CA THR A 30 21.54 6.18 10.45
C THR A 30 20.45 6.40 9.40
N THR A 31 19.20 6.57 9.84
CA THR A 31 18.05 6.77 8.93
C THR A 31 18.22 8.03 8.06
N ARG A 32 18.62 9.16 8.65
CA ARG A 32 18.90 10.40 7.91
C ARG A 32 20.02 10.22 6.89
N SER A 33 21.05 9.47 7.24
CA SER A 33 22.19 9.21 6.35
C SER A 33 21.76 8.37 5.14
N ILE A 34 20.96 7.32 5.37
CA ILE A 34 20.43 6.49 4.28
C ILE A 34 19.48 7.29 3.39
N LEU A 35 18.55 8.07 3.98
CA LEU A 35 17.64 8.95 3.22
C LEU A 35 18.41 9.94 2.34
N ALA A 36 19.42 10.62 2.89
CA ALA A 36 20.23 11.57 2.15
C ALA A 36 21.00 10.89 1.02
N TYR A 37 21.60 9.72 1.29
CA TYR A 37 22.33 8.94 0.29
C TYR A 37 21.41 8.47 -0.85
N VAL A 38 20.29 7.81 -0.53
CA VAL A 38 19.36 7.31 -1.55
C VAL A 38 18.77 8.44 -2.38
N LEU A 39 18.46 9.59 -1.76
CA LEU A 39 17.94 10.75 -2.48
C LEU A 39 18.99 11.37 -3.40
N ASP A 40 20.25 11.52 -2.95
CA ASP A 40 21.38 11.98 -3.79
C ASP A 40 21.56 11.07 -5.02
N GLN A 41 21.62 9.75 -4.82
CA GLN A 41 21.76 8.80 -5.92
C GLN A 41 20.55 8.86 -6.88
N THR A 42 19.35 9.02 -6.34
CA THR A 42 18.12 9.16 -7.13
C THR A 42 18.12 10.43 -7.98
N MET A 43 18.55 11.57 -7.43
CA MET A 43 18.66 12.83 -8.18
C MET A 43 19.64 12.69 -9.35
N ARG A 44 20.79 12.02 -9.13
CA ARG A 44 21.79 11.80 -10.19
C ARG A 44 21.24 10.95 -11.32
N LEU A 45 20.53 9.85 -11.01
CA LEU A 45 19.90 9.00 -12.01
C LEU A 45 18.81 9.73 -12.81
N LEU A 46 18.10 10.66 -12.15
CA LEU A 46 16.97 11.37 -12.74
C LEU A 46 17.40 12.62 -13.52
N HIS A 47 18.60 13.13 -13.28
CA HIS A 47 19.10 14.38 -13.85
C HIS A 47 19.09 14.45 -15.38
N PRO A 48 19.45 13.39 -16.14
CA PRO A 48 19.36 13.42 -17.60
C PRO A 48 17.95 13.66 -18.14
N PHE A 49 16.91 13.43 -17.32
CA PHE A 49 15.51 13.59 -17.71
C PHE A 49 14.88 14.88 -17.15
N MET A 50 15.26 15.30 -15.94
CA MET A 50 14.70 16.47 -15.25
C MET A 50 15.80 17.37 -14.68
N PRO A 51 16.63 18.02 -15.52
CA PRO A 51 17.89 18.62 -15.09
C PRO A 51 17.71 19.76 -14.10
N PHE A 52 16.77 20.67 -14.34
CA PHE A 52 16.58 21.85 -13.47
C PHE A 52 16.05 21.48 -12.08
N LEU A 53 15.08 20.56 -12.02
CA LEU A 53 14.47 20.15 -10.75
C LEU A 53 15.45 19.34 -9.91
N THR A 54 16.14 18.39 -10.53
CA THR A 54 17.11 17.53 -9.84
C THR A 54 18.34 18.30 -9.38
N GLU A 55 18.83 19.27 -10.16
CA GLU A 55 19.89 20.18 -9.74
C GLU A 55 19.47 20.95 -8.49
N GLU A 56 18.30 21.60 -8.51
CA GLU A 56 17.86 22.41 -7.38
C GLU A 56 17.69 21.59 -6.09
N ILE A 57 17.05 20.41 -6.19
CA ILE A 57 16.91 19.53 -5.03
C ILE A 57 18.28 19.07 -4.53
N TRP A 58 19.17 18.66 -5.43
CA TRP A 58 20.49 18.14 -5.09
C TRP A 58 21.38 19.17 -4.39
N GLN A 59 21.33 20.43 -4.81
CA GLN A 59 22.05 21.54 -4.17
C GLN A 59 21.65 21.76 -2.70
N HIS A 60 20.44 21.34 -2.32
CA HIS A 60 19.95 21.42 -0.93
C HIS A 60 20.26 20.17 -0.09
N LEU A 61 20.81 19.11 -0.69
CA LEU A 61 21.24 17.91 0.02
C LEU A 61 22.66 18.06 0.54
N PRO A 62 23.06 17.28 1.56
CA PRO A 62 24.47 17.09 1.88
C PRO A 62 25.17 16.44 0.68
N HIS A 63 25.94 17.21 -0.08
CA HIS A 63 26.60 16.74 -1.31
C HIS A 63 28.05 17.24 -1.40
N GLN A 64 28.78 16.70 -2.39
CA GLN A 64 30.10 17.17 -2.79
C GLN A 64 30.10 17.49 -4.29
N GLY A 65 30.71 18.61 -4.66
CA GLY A 65 30.77 19.10 -6.04
C GLY A 65 29.97 20.39 -6.24
N GLU A 66 30.18 21.05 -7.38
CA GLU A 66 29.54 22.33 -7.68
C GLU A 66 28.18 22.18 -8.37
N SER A 67 27.99 21.10 -9.13
CA SER A 67 26.74 20.81 -9.87
C SER A 67 26.58 19.31 -10.06
N ILE A 68 25.33 18.85 -10.04
CA ILE A 68 25.01 17.45 -10.33
C ILE A 68 25.39 17.05 -11.76
N THR A 69 25.42 18.03 -12.69
CA THR A 69 25.78 17.84 -14.11
C THR A 69 27.21 17.30 -14.28
N VAL A 70 28.15 17.76 -13.44
CA VAL A 70 29.57 17.36 -13.49
C VAL A 70 29.93 16.30 -12.45
N SER A 71 28.93 15.83 -11.70
CA SER A 71 29.14 14.86 -10.64
C SER A 71 29.19 13.43 -11.16
N GLN A 72 29.86 12.54 -10.43
CA GLN A 72 30.00 11.13 -10.85
C GLN A 72 28.65 10.42 -10.94
N TRP A 73 28.51 9.61 -11.99
CA TRP A 73 27.35 8.75 -12.18
C TRP A 73 27.31 7.67 -11.09
N PRO A 74 26.12 7.31 -10.56
CA PRO A 74 25.96 6.24 -9.59
C PRO A 74 26.55 4.91 -10.07
N VAL A 75 27.33 4.26 -9.21
CA VAL A 75 27.92 2.94 -9.46
C VAL A 75 27.39 1.97 -8.43
N VAL A 76 27.08 0.74 -8.86
CA VAL A 76 26.62 -0.32 -7.97
C VAL A 76 27.70 -0.66 -6.96
N VAL A 77 27.33 -0.66 -5.68
CA VAL A 77 28.17 -1.09 -4.55
C VAL A 77 27.65 -2.45 -4.09
N PRO A 78 28.34 -3.57 -4.40
CA PRO A 78 27.85 -4.92 -4.10
C PRO A 78 27.52 -5.12 -2.61
N GLU A 79 28.25 -4.44 -1.73
CA GLU A 79 28.08 -4.51 -0.27
C GLU A 79 26.74 -3.95 0.22
N HIS A 80 26.06 -3.12 -0.60
CA HIS A 80 24.73 -2.61 -0.29
C HIS A 80 23.60 -3.51 -0.82
N THR A 81 23.94 -4.62 -1.48
CA THR A 81 22.94 -5.57 -1.97
C THR A 81 22.62 -6.60 -0.90
N ASP A 82 21.43 -6.47 -0.31
CA ASP A 82 20.91 -7.41 0.69
C ASP A 82 19.63 -8.08 0.17
N THR A 83 19.76 -9.32 -0.29
CA THR A 83 18.64 -10.09 -0.84
C THR A 83 17.67 -10.57 0.24
N GLU A 84 18.15 -10.77 1.47
CA GLU A 84 17.33 -11.23 2.58
C GLU A 84 16.44 -10.09 3.08
N ALA A 85 17.02 -8.90 3.31
CA ALA A 85 16.28 -7.70 3.67
C ALA A 85 15.27 -7.30 2.57
N ALA A 86 15.62 -7.47 1.29
CA ALA A 86 14.68 -7.23 0.20
C ALA A 86 13.48 -8.21 0.24
N ALA A 87 13.72 -9.48 0.58
CA ALA A 87 12.67 -10.47 0.73
C ALA A 87 11.79 -10.18 1.97
N ASP A 88 12.38 -9.77 3.08
CA ASP A 88 11.66 -9.31 4.28
C ASP A 88 10.72 -8.16 3.95
N MET A 89 11.27 -7.14 3.29
CA MET A 89 10.52 -5.95 2.95
C MET A 89 9.36 -6.28 2.00
N LYS A 90 9.60 -7.16 1.01
CA LYS A 90 8.54 -7.62 0.11
C LYS A 90 7.40 -8.32 0.87
N LEU A 91 7.73 -9.20 1.81
CA LEU A 91 6.73 -9.90 2.64
C LEU A 91 5.92 -8.90 3.48
N LEU A 92 6.58 -7.94 4.13
CA LEU A 92 5.91 -6.90 4.92
C LEU A 92 4.97 -6.04 4.07
N VAL A 93 5.42 -5.62 2.90
CA VAL A 93 4.62 -4.83 1.96
C VAL A 93 3.39 -5.60 1.51
N GLU A 94 3.55 -6.87 1.13
CA GLU A 94 2.47 -7.75 0.71
C GLU A 94 1.43 -7.93 1.84
N LEU A 95 1.91 -8.17 3.07
CA LEU A 95 1.08 -8.31 4.26
C LEU A 95 0.29 -7.04 4.59
N ILE A 96 0.95 -5.89 4.61
CA ILE A 96 0.31 -4.61 4.93
C ILE A 96 -0.73 -4.26 3.85
N ARG A 97 -0.42 -4.48 2.57
CA ARG A 97 -1.38 -4.29 1.48
C ARG A 97 -2.59 -5.22 1.65
N SER A 98 -2.36 -6.48 1.97
CA SER A 98 -3.41 -7.46 2.24
C SER A 98 -4.36 -6.99 3.35
N VAL A 99 -3.81 -6.53 4.49
CA VAL A 99 -4.61 -5.98 5.59
C VAL A 99 -5.41 -4.75 5.16
N ARG A 100 -4.78 -3.80 4.43
CA ARG A 100 -5.47 -2.59 3.95
C ARG A 100 -6.60 -2.93 2.98
N ASN A 101 -6.41 -3.92 2.12
CA ASN A 101 -7.43 -4.38 1.18
C ASN A 101 -8.63 -4.99 1.91
N ILE A 102 -8.39 -5.93 2.84
CA ILE A 102 -9.45 -6.52 3.67
C ILE A 102 -10.25 -5.41 4.36
N ARG A 103 -9.56 -4.45 4.98
CA ARG A 103 -10.21 -3.34 5.68
C ARG A 103 -11.04 -2.45 4.75
N SER A 104 -10.58 -2.23 3.52
CA SER A 104 -11.34 -1.50 2.51
C SER A 104 -12.60 -2.27 2.09
N GLU A 105 -12.51 -3.59 1.93
CA GLU A 105 -13.64 -4.44 1.57
C GLU A 105 -14.75 -4.42 2.63
N VAL A 106 -14.37 -4.36 3.92
CA VAL A 106 -15.32 -4.24 5.05
C VAL A 106 -15.56 -2.80 5.50
N ASN A 107 -15.21 -1.83 4.65
CA ASN A 107 -15.42 -0.41 4.88
C ASN A 107 -14.95 0.10 6.26
N THR A 108 -13.84 -0.47 6.76
CA THR A 108 -13.28 -0.17 8.08
C THR A 108 -12.09 0.79 7.96
N PRO A 109 -12.17 2.02 8.49
CA PRO A 109 -11.13 3.04 8.32
C PRO A 109 -9.86 2.67 9.07
N MET A 110 -8.67 2.95 8.52
CA MET A 110 -7.35 2.62 9.12
C MET A 110 -7.13 3.15 10.55
N SER A 111 -7.83 4.20 10.94
CA SER A 111 -7.78 4.80 12.28
C SER A 111 -8.45 3.96 13.37
N LYS A 112 -9.40 3.08 13.01
CA LYS A 112 -10.03 2.16 13.96
C LYS A 112 -9.04 1.03 14.29
N GLN A 113 -8.92 0.66 15.57
CA GLN A 113 -8.11 -0.51 15.93
C GLN A 113 -8.87 -1.79 15.61
N VAL A 114 -8.15 -2.81 15.12
CA VAL A 114 -8.72 -4.11 14.73
C VAL A 114 -7.88 -5.25 15.29
N GLU A 115 -8.50 -6.39 15.61
CA GLU A 115 -7.70 -7.58 15.90
C GLU A 115 -7.06 -8.10 14.62
N LEU A 116 -5.80 -8.51 14.72
CA LEU A 116 -5.02 -9.00 13.60
C LEU A 116 -4.24 -10.25 14.02
N TYR A 117 -4.46 -11.34 13.30
CA TYR A 117 -3.74 -12.58 13.47
C TYR A 117 -3.00 -12.91 12.18
N ILE A 118 -1.72 -13.28 12.28
CA ILE A 118 -0.88 -13.64 11.15
C ILE A 118 -0.37 -15.05 11.35
N LYS A 119 -1.02 -16.00 10.68
CA LYS A 119 -0.63 -17.41 10.71
C LYS A 119 0.51 -17.64 9.73
N THR A 120 1.68 -18.02 10.20
CA THR A 120 2.84 -18.27 9.33
C THR A 120 2.97 -19.74 8.98
N SER A 121 3.57 -20.05 7.83
CA SER A 121 3.84 -21.44 7.45
C SER A 121 5.03 -22.06 8.20
N THR A 122 5.94 -21.23 8.70
CA THR A 122 7.14 -21.66 9.44
C THR A 122 7.45 -20.67 10.58
N ASP A 123 8.20 -21.14 11.58
CA ASP A 123 8.67 -20.29 12.70
C ASP A 123 9.71 -19.26 12.23
N GLU A 124 10.46 -19.57 11.16
CA GLU A 124 11.40 -18.63 10.55
C GLU A 124 10.67 -17.38 10.02
N ILE A 125 9.54 -17.56 9.34
CA ILE A 125 8.72 -16.45 8.85
C ILE A 125 8.09 -15.70 10.03
N ALA A 126 7.67 -16.41 11.09
CA ALA A 126 7.19 -15.75 12.31
C ALA A 126 8.27 -14.86 12.92
N ALA A 127 9.51 -15.35 13.04
CA ALA A 127 10.63 -14.60 13.58
C ALA A 127 10.95 -13.35 12.73
N ARG A 128 10.93 -13.47 11.40
CA ARG A 128 11.16 -12.35 10.47
C ARG A 128 10.09 -11.26 10.61
N LEU A 129 8.82 -11.66 10.73
CA LEU A 129 7.72 -10.73 10.95
C LEU A 129 7.75 -10.10 12.35
N GLU A 130 8.14 -10.88 13.37
CA GLU A 130 8.27 -10.38 14.74
C GLU A 130 9.42 -9.38 14.89
N ALA A 131 10.55 -9.62 14.22
CA ALA A 131 11.65 -8.66 14.13
C ALA A 131 11.20 -7.30 13.54
N ASN A 132 10.15 -7.31 12.72
CA ASN A 132 9.57 -6.16 12.06
C ASN A 132 8.17 -5.79 12.59
N ARG A 133 7.78 -6.28 13.78
CA ARG A 133 6.44 -6.08 14.38
C ARG A 133 6.02 -4.61 14.42
N SER A 134 6.95 -3.72 14.77
CA SER A 134 6.68 -2.28 14.89
C SER A 134 6.15 -1.66 13.59
N TYR A 135 6.63 -2.13 12.43
CA TYR A 135 6.12 -1.71 11.14
C TYR A 135 4.71 -2.24 10.89
N VAL A 136 4.47 -3.52 11.17
CA VAL A 136 3.13 -4.12 11.04
C VAL A 136 2.14 -3.34 11.89
N GLU A 137 2.45 -3.08 13.17
CA GLU A 137 1.59 -2.33 14.07
C GLU A 137 1.34 -0.90 13.58
N ARG A 138 2.39 -0.20 13.15
CA ARG A 138 2.28 1.17 12.64
C ARG A 138 1.38 1.28 11.41
N PHE A 139 1.49 0.33 10.48
CA PHE A 139 0.80 0.41 9.19
C PHE A 139 -0.56 -0.30 9.16
N THR A 140 -0.86 -1.13 10.17
CA THR A 140 -2.12 -1.87 10.26
C THR A 140 -2.98 -1.47 11.46
N ASN A 141 -2.42 -0.72 12.43
CA ASN A 141 -3.10 -0.23 13.64
C ASN A 141 -3.94 -1.31 14.36
N PRO A 142 -3.33 -2.42 14.79
CA PRO A 142 -4.05 -3.49 15.46
C PRO A 142 -4.33 -3.14 16.93
N SER A 143 -5.45 -3.61 17.48
CA SER A 143 -5.68 -3.65 18.94
C SER A 143 -4.90 -4.81 19.57
N VAL A 144 -4.85 -5.94 18.86
CA VAL A 144 -4.12 -7.15 19.21
C VAL A 144 -3.45 -7.66 17.96
N LEU A 145 -2.15 -7.95 18.04
CA LEU A 145 -1.37 -8.58 16.97
C LEU A 145 -0.74 -9.87 17.47
N LYS A 146 -1.18 -11.02 16.94
CA LYS A 146 -0.51 -12.31 17.17
C LYS A 146 0.09 -12.83 15.87
N ILE A 147 1.33 -13.28 15.95
CA ILE A 147 2.08 -13.85 14.84
C ILE A 147 2.57 -15.21 15.29
N GLY A 148 2.38 -16.24 14.47
CA GLY A 148 2.85 -17.58 14.80
C GLY A 148 2.30 -18.66 13.88
N THR A 149 2.84 -19.86 14.03
CA THR A 149 2.44 -21.07 13.30
C THR A 149 1.14 -21.66 13.86
N ASP A 150 0.99 -21.61 15.19
CA ASP A 150 -0.16 -22.15 15.93
C ASP A 150 -1.27 -21.11 16.14
N ILE A 151 -1.82 -20.59 15.05
CA ILE A 151 -3.02 -19.74 15.07
C ILE A 151 -4.23 -20.54 14.61
N GLU A 152 -5.22 -20.64 15.50
CA GLU A 152 -6.51 -21.27 15.23
C GLU A 152 -7.37 -20.39 14.33
N ALA A 153 -8.17 -21.04 13.48
CA ALA A 153 -9.10 -20.35 12.61
C ALA A 153 -10.21 -19.68 13.45
N VAL A 154 -10.48 -18.41 13.16
CA VAL A 154 -11.60 -17.68 13.76
C VAL A 154 -12.80 -17.82 12.81
N ASP A 155 -13.95 -18.25 13.33
CA ASP A 155 -15.14 -18.60 12.53
C ASP A 155 -15.62 -17.43 11.63
N LYS A 156 -15.71 -16.22 12.20
CA LYS A 156 -16.12 -15.00 11.47
C LYS A 156 -14.95 -14.07 11.22
N ALA A 157 -14.08 -14.45 10.30
CA ALA A 157 -12.94 -13.62 9.88
C ALA A 157 -12.86 -13.51 8.36
N MET A 158 -12.27 -12.40 7.89
CA MET A 158 -11.73 -12.35 6.54
C MET A 158 -10.28 -12.79 6.57
N THR A 159 -9.91 -13.59 5.59
CA THR A 159 -8.55 -14.08 5.44
C THR A 159 -7.98 -13.73 4.08
N ALA A 160 -6.66 -13.57 4.04
CA ALA A 160 -5.93 -13.41 2.80
C ALA A 160 -4.57 -14.07 2.91
N VAL A 161 -4.22 -14.83 1.88
CA VAL A 161 -2.95 -15.54 1.80
C VAL A 161 -1.92 -14.62 1.16
N VAL A 162 -0.77 -14.48 1.83
CA VAL A 162 0.44 -13.84 1.32
C VAL A 162 1.56 -14.88 1.29
N SER A 163 2.67 -14.56 0.62
CA SER A 163 3.81 -15.48 0.49
C SER A 163 4.32 -16.03 1.84
N GLY A 164 3.87 -17.24 2.22
CA GLY A 164 4.28 -17.92 3.46
C GLY A 164 3.55 -17.48 4.73
N ALA A 165 2.47 -16.70 4.62
CA ALA A 165 1.61 -16.36 5.76
C ALA A 165 0.14 -16.17 5.35
N GLU A 166 -0.76 -16.33 6.30
CA GLU A 166 -2.19 -16.06 6.17
C GLU A 166 -2.56 -14.95 7.16
N VAL A 167 -3.08 -13.86 6.61
CA VAL A 167 -3.63 -12.74 7.38
C VAL A 167 -5.06 -13.09 7.75
N ILE A 168 -5.42 -12.95 9.02
CA ILE A 168 -6.74 -13.27 9.55
C ILE A 168 -7.23 -12.05 10.35
N LEU A 169 -8.34 -11.47 9.91
CA LEU A 169 -8.96 -10.30 10.52
C LEU A 169 -10.38 -10.67 10.98
N PRO A 170 -10.60 -10.88 12.31
CA PRO A 170 -11.91 -11.13 12.86
C PRO A 170 -12.87 -9.97 12.59
N LEU A 171 -14.07 -10.27 12.13
CA LEU A 171 -15.10 -9.28 11.79
C LEU A 171 -15.92 -8.82 13.01
N GLU A 172 -15.77 -9.51 14.14
CA GLU A 172 -16.50 -9.22 15.36
C GLU A 172 -16.21 -7.80 15.85
N GLY A 173 -17.25 -6.98 16.00
CA GLY A 173 -17.14 -5.57 16.39
C GLY A 173 -16.66 -4.62 15.27
N LEU A 174 -16.33 -5.13 14.08
CA LEU A 174 -15.89 -4.32 12.94
C LEU A 174 -17.02 -3.94 12.00
N ILE A 175 -17.94 -4.89 11.75
CA ILE A 175 -19.09 -4.70 10.85
C ILE A 175 -20.37 -4.65 11.68
N ASN A 176 -21.14 -3.58 11.54
CA ASN A 176 -22.55 -3.60 11.90
C ASN A 176 -23.30 -4.28 10.76
N ILE A 177 -23.66 -5.56 10.94
CA ILE A 177 -24.30 -6.37 9.90
C ILE A 177 -25.59 -5.70 9.39
N ASP A 178 -26.35 -5.03 10.25
CA ASP A 178 -27.58 -4.35 9.84
C ASP A 178 -27.30 -3.12 8.98
N GLU A 179 -26.26 -2.34 9.31
CA GLU A 179 -25.83 -1.20 8.47
C GLU A 179 -25.28 -1.68 7.13
N GLU A 180 -24.55 -2.80 7.11
CA GLU A 180 -23.98 -3.35 5.89
C GLU A 180 -25.05 -3.94 4.98
N ILE A 181 -26.04 -4.65 5.54
CA ILE A 181 -27.24 -5.06 4.82
C ILE A 181 -27.96 -3.83 4.26
N ALA A 182 -28.15 -2.77 5.05
CA ALA A 182 -28.81 -1.56 4.57
C ALA A 182 -28.02 -0.83 3.47
N ARG A 183 -26.69 -0.82 3.55
CA ARG A 183 -25.79 -0.26 2.53
C ARG A 183 -25.90 -1.04 1.22
N LEU A 184 -25.76 -2.37 1.29
CA LEU A 184 -25.89 -3.27 0.14
C LEU A 184 -27.29 -3.19 -0.48
N GLN A 185 -28.34 -3.06 0.34
CA GLN A 185 -29.70 -2.87 -0.16
C GLN A 185 -29.87 -1.55 -0.93
N LYS A 186 -29.30 -0.45 -0.43
CA LYS A 186 -29.31 0.84 -1.13
C LYS A 186 -28.52 0.80 -2.45
N GLU A 187 -27.37 0.12 -2.44
CA GLU A 187 -26.55 -0.07 -3.63
C GLU A 187 -27.29 -0.92 -4.68
N PHE A 188 -27.91 -2.01 -4.25
CA PHE A 188 -28.77 -2.87 -5.08
C PHE A 188 -29.93 -2.08 -5.70
N ASP A 189 -30.65 -1.27 -4.90
CA ASP A 189 -31.76 -0.45 -5.39
C ASP A 189 -31.30 0.62 -6.39
N LYS A 190 -30.11 1.21 -6.18
CA LYS A 190 -29.52 2.17 -7.11
C LYS A 190 -29.17 1.51 -8.44
N LEU A 191 -28.45 0.39 -8.40
CA LEU A 191 -28.05 -0.36 -9.59
C LEU A 191 -29.28 -0.85 -10.36
N THR A 192 -30.31 -1.33 -9.65
CA THR A 192 -31.58 -1.75 -10.28
C THR A 192 -32.27 -0.58 -10.99
N LYS A 193 -32.32 0.61 -10.38
CA LYS A 193 -32.85 1.82 -11.03
C LYS A 193 -32.04 2.26 -12.25
N GLU A 194 -30.71 2.11 -12.21
CA GLU A 194 -29.85 2.38 -13.36
C GLU A 194 -30.16 1.41 -14.51
N VAL A 195 -30.24 0.11 -14.24
CA VAL A 195 -30.64 -0.91 -15.21
C VAL A 195 -32.02 -0.61 -15.80
N GLU A 196 -33.03 -0.30 -14.97
CA GLU A 196 -34.36 0.06 -15.47
C GLU A 196 -34.34 1.31 -16.35
N ARG A 197 -33.51 2.30 -16.02
CA ARG A 197 -33.38 3.54 -16.80
C ARG A 197 -32.76 3.26 -18.17
N VAL A 198 -31.71 2.45 -18.21
CA VAL A 198 -31.05 2.01 -19.45
C VAL A 198 -32.03 1.21 -20.32
N GLN A 199 -32.71 0.23 -19.73
CA GLN A 199 -33.72 -0.57 -20.43
C GLN A 199 -34.86 0.29 -20.99
N LYS A 200 -35.37 1.27 -20.23
CA LYS A 200 -36.41 2.20 -20.71
C LYS A 200 -35.92 3.11 -21.84
N LYS A 201 -34.67 3.58 -21.81
CA LYS A 201 -34.09 4.37 -22.91
C LYS A 201 -33.93 3.52 -24.17
N LEU A 202 -33.36 2.32 -24.05
CA LEU A 202 -33.15 1.40 -25.18
C LEU A 202 -34.47 0.86 -25.75
N GLY A 203 -35.49 0.69 -24.90
CA GLY A 203 -36.85 0.30 -25.31
C GLY A 203 -37.67 1.43 -25.95
N ASN A 204 -37.21 2.69 -25.89
CA ASN A 204 -37.90 3.81 -26.49
C ASN A 204 -37.53 3.93 -27.97
N GLU A 205 -38.47 3.56 -28.86
CA GLU A 205 -38.25 3.63 -30.31
C GLU A 205 -37.85 5.03 -30.82
N GLY A 206 -38.32 6.09 -30.14
CA GLY A 206 -37.95 7.47 -30.49
C GLY A 206 -36.48 7.77 -30.19
N PHE A 207 -35.91 7.16 -29.15
CA PHE A 207 -34.50 7.27 -28.80
C PHE A 207 -33.64 6.45 -29.76
N MET A 208 -34.03 5.20 -30.03
CA MET A 208 -33.33 4.32 -30.98
C MET A 208 -33.28 4.87 -32.41
N LYS A 209 -34.29 5.67 -32.83
CA LYS A 209 -34.36 6.25 -34.18
C LYS A 209 -33.70 7.63 -34.30
N LYS A 210 -33.50 8.37 -33.20
CA LYS A 210 -33.00 9.76 -33.22
C LYS A 210 -31.64 9.97 -32.54
N ALA A 211 -31.24 9.08 -31.64
CA ALA A 211 -29.98 9.22 -30.93
C ALA A 211 -28.80 8.84 -31.85
N PRO A 212 -27.64 9.52 -31.76
CA PRO A 212 -26.42 9.13 -32.46
C PRO A 212 -25.96 7.73 -32.06
N ALA A 213 -25.39 6.96 -32.99
CA ALA A 213 -24.97 5.58 -32.76
C ALA A 213 -24.05 5.40 -31.54
N HIS A 214 -23.07 6.29 -31.35
CA HIS A 214 -22.14 6.22 -30.20
C HIS A 214 -22.85 6.30 -28.83
N VAL A 215 -23.97 7.03 -28.74
CA VAL A 215 -24.74 7.17 -27.49
C VAL A 215 -25.59 5.92 -27.22
N ILE A 216 -26.04 5.24 -28.28
CA ILE A 216 -26.79 3.99 -28.18
C ILE A 216 -25.86 2.86 -27.75
N ASP A 217 -24.65 2.83 -28.30
CA ASP A 217 -23.64 1.81 -27.97
C ASP A 217 -23.11 1.98 -26.53
N GLU A 218 -22.82 3.20 -26.07
CA GLU A 218 -22.46 3.47 -24.67
C GLU A 218 -23.55 3.05 -23.67
N GLU A 219 -24.83 3.25 -24.00
CA GLU A 219 -25.93 2.82 -23.12
C GLU A 219 -26.19 1.31 -23.21
N ARG A 220 -25.66 0.60 -24.21
CA ARG A 220 -25.69 -0.88 -24.28
C ARG A 220 -24.53 -1.54 -23.54
N GLU A 221 -23.39 -0.86 -23.42
CA GLU A 221 -22.23 -1.33 -22.66
C GLU A 221 -22.37 -1.13 -21.14
N LYS A 222 -23.25 -0.20 -20.71
CA LYS A 222 -23.64 0.01 -19.31
C LYS A 222 -24.64 -1.02 -18.81
#